data_AF-A0A5D3WLV6-F1
#
_entry.id   AF-A0A5D3WLV6-F1
#
_cell.length_a   1.000
_cell.length_b   1.000
_cell.length_c   1.000
_cell.angle_alpha   90.00
_cell.angle_beta   90.00
_cell.angle_gamma   90.00
#
_symmetry.space_group_name_H-M   'P 1'
#
loop_
_entity.id
_entity.type
_entity.pdbx_description
1 polymer ?
#
loop_
_entity_poly.entity_id
_entity_poly.type
_entity_poly.pdbx_seq_one_letter_code
_entity_poly.pdbx_strand_id
1 'polypeptide(L)'
;MSPQSPAEDLVVFLDSVMVAKLLLASLAGGLVGFERERHGRPAGLRTHLLVALAACLMMIVSEAFFLKYEVLSADSVVRLDPARIAAQIVTGIGFLGAGVILKEGVNVRGLTTAASLWVVAGLGMAFGAGLFAVGALATVLALISLVWLKRLDPMLKKDRYTNFKVTGRYREQLVDEVEKMIVDRGLRIVDARMTINRMGGEIVLEYVITNHRRRIGRELTASILQLEGVERISYR
;
A
#
# COMPACT_ATOMS: atom_id res chain seq x y z
N MET A 1 -29.69 41.57 -36.31
CA MET A 1 -29.22 40.28 -35.76
C MET A 1 -27.97 39.90 -36.53
N SER A 2 -26.80 40.30 -36.01
CA SER A 2 -25.52 39.85 -36.52
C SER A 2 -25.29 38.40 -36.07
N PRO A 3 -24.74 37.52 -36.92
CA PRO A 3 -24.43 36.15 -36.53
C PRO A 3 -23.30 36.19 -35.51
N GLN A 4 -23.57 35.75 -34.28
CA GLN A 4 -22.53 35.53 -33.27
C GLN A 4 -21.61 34.41 -33.79
N SER A 5 -20.30 34.68 -33.81
CA SER A 5 -19.32 33.73 -34.30
C SER A 5 -19.10 32.61 -33.28
N PRO A 6 -18.96 31.34 -33.69
CA PRO A 6 -18.77 30.20 -32.78
C PRO A 6 -17.37 30.14 -32.14
N ALA A 7 -16.54 31.17 -32.28
CA ALA A 7 -15.16 31.20 -31.81
C ALA A 7 -14.97 31.89 -30.44
N GLU A 8 -15.98 32.56 -29.90
CA GLU A 8 -15.86 33.34 -28.65
C GLU A 8 -16.10 32.51 -27.37
N ASP A 9 -16.64 31.29 -27.47
CA ASP A 9 -16.91 30.43 -26.30
C ASP A 9 -15.71 29.57 -25.85
N LEU A 10 -14.55 29.71 -26.51
CA LEU A 10 -13.37 28.87 -26.25
C LEU A 10 -12.30 29.54 -25.38
N VAL A 11 -12.71 30.35 -24.40
CA VAL A 11 -11.83 30.75 -23.30
C VAL A 11 -12.21 29.90 -22.10
N VAL A 12 -11.41 28.86 -21.84
CA VAL A 12 -11.47 28.09 -20.58
C VAL A 12 -10.97 29.01 -19.46
N PHE A 13 -11.81 29.93 -19.01
CA PHE A 13 -11.59 30.64 -17.77
C PHE A 13 -11.52 29.62 -16.62
N LEU A 14 -10.84 29.97 -15.52
CA LEU A 14 -10.99 29.23 -14.26
C LEU A 14 -12.48 29.28 -13.87
N ASP A 15 -13.24 28.27 -14.30
CA ASP A 15 -14.59 28.10 -13.83
C ASP A 15 -14.53 27.76 -12.35
N SER A 16 -15.36 28.46 -11.57
CA SER A 16 -15.63 28.16 -10.16
C SER A 16 -15.84 26.66 -9.91
N VAL A 17 -16.45 25.94 -10.84
CA VAL A 17 -16.65 24.48 -10.76
C VAL A 17 -15.32 23.73 -10.87
N MET A 18 -14.44 24.09 -11.80
CA MET A 18 -13.13 23.44 -11.95
C MET A 18 -12.25 23.66 -10.72
N VAL A 19 -12.28 24.87 -10.16
CA VAL A 19 -11.59 25.19 -8.90
C VAL A 19 -12.14 24.34 -7.76
N ALA A 20 -13.46 24.22 -7.65
CA ALA A 20 -14.10 23.37 -6.64
C ALA A 20 -13.70 21.89 -6.81
N LYS A 21 -13.68 21.35 -8.04
CA LYS A 21 -13.21 19.98 -8.33
C LYS A 21 -11.79 19.76 -7.79
N LEU A 22 -10.85 20.66 -8.10
CA LEU A 22 -9.45 20.54 -7.67
C LEU A 22 -9.30 20.66 -6.15
N LEU A 23 -10.03 21.58 -5.52
CA LEU A 23 -10.00 21.78 -4.07
C LEU A 23 -10.59 20.58 -3.32
N LEU A 24 -11.74 20.06 -3.76
CA LEU A 24 -12.37 18.89 -3.16
C LEU A 24 -11.53 17.63 -3.33
N ALA A 25 -10.96 17.41 -4.52
CA ALA A 25 -10.01 16.32 -4.75
C ALA A 25 -8.80 16.41 -3.82
N SER A 26 -8.18 17.60 -3.74
CA SER A 26 -7.02 17.84 -2.89
C SER A 26 -7.35 17.66 -1.40
N LEU A 27 -8.54 18.12 -0.96
CA LEU A 27 -9.01 17.94 0.41
C LEU A 27 -9.23 16.45 0.72
N ALA A 28 -9.91 15.72 -0.14
CA ALA A 28 -10.17 14.29 0.04
C ALA A 28 -8.86 13.48 0.10
N GLY A 29 -7.96 13.68 -0.87
CA GLY A 29 -6.64 13.06 -0.87
C GLY A 29 -5.81 13.48 0.34
N GLY A 30 -5.91 14.74 0.75
CA GLY A 30 -5.26 15.29 1.93
C GLY A 30 -5.74 14.64 3.23
N LEU A 31 -7.05 14.46 3.41
CA LEU A 31 -7.61 13.80 4.60
C LEU A 31 -7.12 12.36 4.73
N VAL A 32 -7.09 11.61 3.62
CA VAL A 32 -6.51 10.25 3.61
C VAL A 32 -5.03 10.32 3.94
N GLY A 33 -4.28 11.19 3.27
CA GLY A 33 -2.84 11.36 3.47
C GLY A 33 -2.46 11.79 4.89
N PHE A 34 -3.29 12.60 5.55
CA PHE A 34 -3.11 13.02 6.94
C PHE A 34 -3.18 11.84 7.90
N GLU A 35 -4.15 10.94 7.72
CA GLU A 35 -4.22 9.68 8.49
C GLU A 35 -2.95 8.85 8.29
N ARG A 36 -2.48 8.76 7.03
CA ARG A 36 -1.26 8.00 6.70
C ARG A 36 -0.02 8.60 7.36
N GLU A 37 0.17 9.91 7.26
CA GLU A 37 1.34 10.62 7.79
C GLU A 37 1.38 10.58 9.32
N ARG A 38 0.23 10.82 9.97
CA ARG A 38 0.10 10.71 11.43
C ARG A 38 0.51 9.32 11.95
N HIS A 39 0.36 8.28 11.14
CA HIS A 39 0.74 6.90 11.49
C HIS A 39 2.09 6.45 10.94
N GLY A 40 2.94 7.38 10.49
CA GLY A 40 4.31 7.11 10.05
C GLY A 40 4.39 6.18 8.84
N ARG A 41 3.44 6.28 7.93
CA ARG A 41 3.33 5.39 6.76
C ARG A 41 4.18 5.92 5.59
N PRO A 42 4.69 5.05 4.69
CA PRO A 42 5.66 5.45 3.66
C PRO A 42 5.23 6.61 2.74
N ALA A 43 3.94 6.69 2.40
CA ALA A 43 3.37 7.83 1.69
C ALA A 43 2.42 8.59 2.62
N GLY A 44 2.62 9.90 2.73
CA GLY A 44 1.93 10.78 3.68
C GLY A 44 0.99 11.78 3.00
N LEU A 45 0.78 12.93 3.65
CA LEU A 45 -0.15 13.99 3.24
C LEU A 45 0.16 14.50 1.83
N ARG A 46 1.41 14.91 1.60
CA ARG A 46 1.84 15.52 0.33
C ARG A 46 1.62 14.56 -0.84
N THR A 47 1.97 13.29 -0.66
CA THR A 47 1.83 12.28 -1.72
C THR A 47 0.37 12.06 -2.10
N HIS A 48 -0.52 11.83 -1.12
CA HIS A 48 -1.92 11.56 -1.42
C HIS A 48 -2.64 12.79 -1.98
N LEU A 49 -2.34 13.99 -1.46
CA LEU A 49 -2.88 15.24 -2.02
C LEU A 49 -2.49 15.40 -3.49
N LEU A 50 -1.20 15.24 -3.83
CA LEU A 50 -0.72 15.39 -5.19
C LEU A 50 -1.31 14.34 -6.14
N VAL A 51 -1.50 13.09 -5.68
CA VAL A 51 -2.12 12.03 -6.48
C VAL A 51 -3.58 12.36 -6.81
N ALA A 52 -4.39 12.77 -5.82
CA ALA A 52 -5.78 13.16 -6.07
C ALA A 52 -5.88 14.40 -6.96
N LEU A 53 -5.05 15.42 -6.72
CA LEU A 53 -4.99 16.63 -7.53
C LEU A 53 -4.63 16.30 -8.98
N ALA A 54 -3.59 15.49 -9.21
CA ALA A 54 -3.15 15.12 -10.55
C ALA A 54 -4.23 14.32 -11.30
N ALA A 55 -4.86 13.35 -10.64
CA ALA A 55 -5.95 12.57 -11.25
C ALA A 55 -7.17 13.46 -11.59
N CYS A 56 -7.54 14.40 -10.72
CA CYS A 56 -8.60 15.36 -10.98
C CYS A 56 -8.26 16.28 -12.15
N LEU A 57 -7.03 16.81 -12.20
CA LEU A 57 -6.55 17.66 -13.28
C LEU A 57 -6.58 16.91 -14.62
N MET A 58 -6.10 15.67 -14.66
CA MET A 58 -6.13 14.85 -15.87
C MET A 58 -7.56 14.60 -16.37
N MET A 59 -8.53 14.38 -15.46
CA MET A 59 -9.93 14.26 -15.85
C MET A 59 -10.50 15.56 -16.42
N ILE A 60 -10.21 16.71 -15.79
CA ILE A 60 -10.65 18.03 -16.30
C ILE A 60 -10.06 18.28 -17.69
N VAL A 61 -8.76 18.00 -17.87
CA VAL A 61 -8.10 18.11 -19.17
C VAL A 61 -8.76 17.19 -20.20
N SER A 62 -9.05 15.93 -19.82
CA SER A 62 -9.73 14.98 -20.70
C SER A 62 -11.12 15.45 -21.14
N GLU A 63 -11.90 16.01 -20.21
CA GLU A 63 -13.23 16.57 -20.47
C GLU A 63 -13.13 17.79 -21.40
N ALA A 64 -12.17 18.69 -21.17
CA ALA A 64 -11.94 19.85 -22.03
C ALA A 64 -11.53 19.46 -23.46
N PHE A 65 -10.67 18.43 -23.61
CA PHE A 65 -10.33 17.89 -24.93
C PHE A 65 -11.55 17.27 -25.62
N PHE A 66 -12.36 16.51 -24.90
CA PHE A 66 -13.57 15.93 -25.48
C PHE A 66 -14.50 16.99 -26.03
N LEU A 67 -14.87 17.99 -25.21
CA LEU A 67 -15.78 19.08 -25.61
C LEU A 67 -15.23 19.91 -26.78
N LYS A 68 -13.92 20.18 -26.80
CA LYS A 68 -13.29 20.97 -27.87
C LYS A 68 -13.32 20.29 -29.23
N TYR A 69 -13.24 18.96 -29.27
CA TYR A 69 -13.12 18.19 -30.50
C TYR A 69 -14.34 17.30 -30.78
N GLU A 70 -15.40 17.39 -29.97
CA GLU A 70 -16.64 16.62 -30.11
C GLU A 70 -17.28 16.82 -31.50
N VAL A 71 -17.31 18.06 -31.99
CA VAL A 71 -17.89 18.42 -33.31
C VAL A 71 -17.15 17.76 -34.47
N LEU A 72 -15.84 17.49 -34.34
CA LEU A 72 -15.06 16.76 -35.35
C LEU A 72 -15.39 15.27 -35.38
N SER A 73 -16.03 14.72 -34.34
CA SER A 73 -16.23 13.27 -34.16
C SER A 73 -17.48 12.72 -34.85
N ALA A 74 -18.39 13.57 -35.31
CA ALA A 74 -19.63 13.13 -35.96
C ALA A 74 -19.38 12.53 -37.37
N ASP A 75 -18.41 13.07 -38.12
CA ASP A 75 -18.05 12.64 -39.49
C ASP A 75 -16.59 12.15 -39.63
N SER A 76 -15.81 12.10 -38.56
CA SER A 76 -14.42 11.64 -38.62
C SER A 76 -14.22 10.20 -38.13
N VAL A 77 -13.19 9.54 -38.68
CA VAL A 77 -12.70 8.21 -38.25
C VAL A 77 -12.14 8.24 -36.81
N VAL A 78 -11.94 9.43 -36.24
CA VAL A 78 -11.33 9.63 -34.92
C VAL A 78 -12.42 9.64 -33.84
N ARG A 79 -12.61 8.51 -33.16
CA ARG A 79 -13.44 8.43 -31.95
C ARG A 79 -12.68 8.96 -30.74
N LEU A 80 -13.13 10.07 -30.17
CA LEU A 80 -12.67 10.54 -28.86
C LEU A 80 -13.31 9.71 -27.75
N ASP A 81 -12.48 9.17 -26.86
CA ASP A 81 -12.91 8.39 -25.70
C ASP A 81 -12.33 9.00 -24.40
N PRO A 82 -13.12 9.73 -23.62
CA PRO A 82 -12.71 10.28 -22.32
C PRO A 82 -12.26 9.21 -21.33
N ALA A 83 -12.75 7.97 -21.44
CA ALA A 83 -12.38 6.88 -20.54
C ALA A 83 -10.91 6.46 -20.72
N ARG A 84 -10.28 6.80 -21.85
CA ARG A 84 -8.87 6.49 -22.11
C ARG A 84 -7.93 7.14 -21.10
N ILE A 85 -8.15 8.41 -20.74
CA ILE A 85 -7.32 9.10 -19.73
C ILE A 85 -7.53 8.46 -18.36
N ALA A 86 -8.77 8.13 -17.99
CA ALA A 86 -9.05 7.41 -16.75
C ALA A 86 -8.31 6.05 -16.69
N ALA A 87 -8.31 5.28 -17.79
CA ALA A 87 -7.57 4.03 -17.87
C ALA A 87 -6.05 4.20 -17.72
N GLN A 88 -5.49 5.30 -18.25
CA GLN A 88 -4.07 5.62 -18.08
C GLN A 88 -3.72 6.05 -16.66
N ILE A 89 -4.63 6.73 -15.94
CA ILE A 89 -4.45 7.03 -14.51
C ILE A 89 -4.37 5.72 -13.70
N VAL A 90 -5.26 4.76 -13.98
CA VAL A 90 -5.25 3.44 -13.32
C VAL A 90 -3.96 2.66 -13.61
N THR A 91 -3.48 2.72 -14.86
CA THR A 91 -2.18 2.12 -15.20
C THR A 91 -1.03 2.82 -14.47
N GLY A 92 -1.03 4.15 -14.45
CA GLY A 92 0.03 4.96 -13.82
C GLY A 92 0.13 4.78 -12.30
N ILE A 93 -1.01 4.66 -11.60
CA ILE A 93 -0.99 4.45 -10.14
C ILE A 93 -0.40 3.09 -9.75
N GLY A 94 -0.48 2.10 -10.65
CA GLY A 94 0.17 0.80 -10.46
C GLY A 94 1.68 0.91 -10.27
N PHE A 95 2.35 1.82 -10.98
CA PHE A 95 3.78 2.08 -10.83
C PHE A 95 4.12 2.65 -9.45
N LEU A 96 3.37 3.67 -9.00
CA LEU A 96 3.55 4.24 -7.66
C LEU A 96 3.28 3.20 -6.57
N GLY A 97 2.23 2.40 -6.73
CA GLY A 97 1.88 1.31 -5.81
C GLY A 97 2.99 0.28 -5.68
N ALA A 98 3.59 -0.15 -6.79
CA ALA A 98 4.75 -1.04 -6.77
C ALA A 98 5.94 -0.42 -6.03
N GLY A 99 6.19 0.88 -6.22
CA GLY A 99 7.30 1.59 -5.59
C GLY A 99 7.23 1.69 -4.05
N VAL A 100 6.04 1.60 -3.45
CA VAL A 100 5.88 1.59 -1.97
C VAL A 100 5.73 0.19 -1.37
N ILE A 101 5.53 -0.86 -2.18
CA ILE A 101 5.46 -2.24 -1.68
C ILE A 101 6.87 -2.80 -1.57
N LEU A 102 7.32 -3.03 -0.33
CA LEU A 102 8.65 -3.55 -0.03
C LEU A 102 8.55 -4.95 0.57
N LYS A 103 9.31 -5.90 0.03
CA LYS A 103 9.41 -7.27 0.54
C LYS A 103 10.73 -7.44 1.27
N GLU A 104 10.67 -7.77 2.56
CA GLU A 104 11.82 -8.14 3.40
C GLU A 104 11.62 -9.57 3.92
N GLY A 105 12.25 -10.55 3.28
CA GLY A 105 12.05 -11.97 3.59
C GLY A 105 10.60 -12.41 3.36
N VAL A 106 9.95 -12.91 4.42
CA VAL A 106 8.52 -13.30 4.41
C VAL A 106 7.56 -12.13 4.66
N ASN A 107 8.06 -10.97 5.12
CA ASN A 107 7.22 -9.82 5.43
C ASN A 107 7.09 -8.88 4.24
N VAL A 108 5.84 -8.51 3.91
CA VAL A 108 5.51 -7.47 2.92
C VAL A 108 5.02 -6.23 3.64
N ARG A 109 5.65 -5.09 3.36
CA ARG A 109 5.27 -3.77 3.88
C ARG A 109 4.73 -2.90 2.76
N GLY A 110 3.89 -1.92 3.12
CA GLY A 110 3.39 -0.92 2.18
C GLY A 110 2.11 -1.29 1.43
N LEU A 111 1.55 -2.50 1.60
CA LEU A 111 0.31 -2.93 0.94
C LEU A 111 -0.86 -1.94 1.12
N THR A 112 -1.15 -1.54 2.36
CA THR A 112 -2.22 -0.55 2.64
C THR A 112 -1.90 0.83 2.06
N THR A 113 -0.62 1.18 1.97
CA THR A 113 -0.20 2.47 1.38
C THR A 113 -0.38 2.46 -0.13
N ALA A 114 -0.05 1.35 -0.80
CA ALA A 114 -0.35 1.17 -2.22
C ALA A 114 -1.86 1.21 -2.48
N ALA A 115 -2.65 0.50 -1.66
CA ALA A 115 -4.11 0.53 -1.75
C ALA A 115 -4.68 1.94 -1.51
N SER A 116 -4.15 2.70 -0.54
CA SER A 116 -4.64 4.05 -0.27
C SER A 116 -4.30 5.02 -1.40
N LEU A 117 -3.14 4.89 -2.05
CA LEU A 117 -2.81 5.67 -3.26
C LEU A 117 -3.75 5.35 -4.42
N TRP A 118 -4.12 4.07 -4.60
CA TRP A 118 -5.10 3.66 -5.60
C TRP A 118 -6.46 4.27 -5.37
N VAL A 119 -6.96 4.21 -4.13
CA VAL A 119 -8.23 4.82 -3.74
C VAL A 119 -8.20 6.32 -4.00
N VAL A 120 -7.12 7.00 -3.60
CA VAL A 120 -6.97 8.46 -3.75
C VAL A 120 -6.91 8.90 -5.22
N ALA A 121 -6.29 8.13 -6.12
CA ALA A 121 -6.39 8.36 -7.55
C ALA A 121 -7.84 8.25 -8.03
N GLY A 122 -8.59 7.26 -7.54
CA GLY A 122 -10.03 7.12 -7.77
C GLY A 122 -10.84 8.31 -7.26
N LEU A 123 -10.54 8.84 -6.07
CA LEU A 123 -11.18 10.03 -5.53
C LEU A 123 -10.94 11.24 -6.44
N GLY A 124 -9.69 11.46 -6.86
CA GLY A 124 -9.33 12.50 -7.82
C GLY A 124 -10.11 12.38 -9.12
N MET A 125 -10.23 11.16 -9.68
CA MET A 125 -11.04 10.91 -10.88
C MET A 125 -12.53 11.21 -10.66
N ALA A 126 -13.11 10.79 -9.54
CA ALA A 126 -14.51 11.04 -9.22
C ALA A 126 -14.82 12.54 -9.12
N PHE A 127 -14.00 13.30 -8.39
CA PHE A 127 -14.15 14.75 -8.30
C PHE A 127 -13.89 15.43 -9.66
N GLY A 128 -12.88 14.99 -10.41
CA GLY A 128 -12.61 15.48 -11.76
C GLY A 128 -13.76 15.25 -12.74
N ALA A 129 -14.47 14.12 -12.63
CA ALA A 129 -15.67 13.82 -13.39
C ALA A 129 -16.95 14.51 -12.85
N GLY A 130 -16.86 15.31 -11.78
CA GLY A 130 -18.01 15.99 -11.17
C GLY A 130 -18.90 15.10 -10.30
N LEU A 131 -18.48 13.87 -9.98
CA LEU A 131 -19.22 12.92 -9.15
C LEU A 131 -19.05 13.23 -7.65
N PHE A 132 -19.44 14.44 -7.23
CA PHE A 132 -19.15 14.97 -5.89
C PHE A 132 -19.71 14.09 -4.75
N ALA A 133 -20.96 13.63 -4.87
CA ALA A 133 -21.59 12.78 -3.84
C ALA A 133 -20.88 11.42 -3.72
N VAL A 134 -20.50 10.82 -4.85
CA VAL A 134 -19.78 9.54 -4.88
C VAL A 134 -18.37 9.71 -4.33
N GLY A 135 -17.66 10.78 -4.72
CA GLY A 135 -16.34 11.12 -4.20
C GLY A 135 -16.34 11.37 -2.69
N ALA A 136 -17.34 12.09 -2.18
CA ALA A 136 -17.52 12.33 -0.75
C ALA A 136 -17.78 11.04 0.03
N LEU A 137 -18.72 10.21 -0.44
CA LEU A 137 -19.02 8.91 0.17
C LEU A 137 -17.78 7.99 0.19
N ALA A 138 -17.08 7.89 -0.94
CA ALA A 138 -15.87 7.09 -1.06
C ALA A 138 -14.75 7.59 -0.14
N THR A 139 -14.61 8.91 0.04
CA THR A 139 -13.67 9.51 1.00
C THR A 139 -13.99 9.10 2.43
N VAL A 140 -15.27 9.16 2.83
CA VAL A 140 -15.73 8.74 4.16
C VAL A 140 -15.45 7.24 4.37
N LEU A 141 -15.79 6.40 3.41
CA LEU A 141 -15.54 4.95 3.48
C LEU A 141 -14.04 4.64 3.57
N ALA A 142 -13.20 5.35 2.82
CA ALA A 142 -11.75 5.20 2.88
C ALA A 142 -11.21 5.54 4.27
N LEU A 143 -11.64 6.67 4.85
CA LEU A 143 -11.23 7.08 6.19
C LEU A 143 -11.73 6.12 7.28
N ILE A 144 -12.98 5.66 7.20
CA ILE A 144 -13.52 4.63 8.10
C ILE A 144 -12.66 3.38 8.00
N SER A 145 -12.29 2.95 6.79
CA SER A 145 -11.49 1.75 6.60
C SER A 145 -10.12 1.85 7.26
N LEU A 146 -9.48 3.02 7.18
CA LEU A 146 -8.16 3.27 7.75
C LEU A 146 -8.19 3.43 9.27
N VAL A 147 -9.23 4.06 9.82
CA VAL A 147 -9.34 4.37 11.25
C VAL A 147 -9.98 3.23 12.05
N TRP A 148 -11.12 2.71 11.60
CA TRP A 148 -11.91 1.74 12.37
C TRP A 148 -11.34 0.32 12.32
N LEU A 149 -10.89 -0.17 11.16
CA LEU A 149 -10.34 -1.54 11.09
C LEU A 149 -9.06 -1.67 11.91
N LYS A 150 -8.28 -0.59 12.04
CA LYS A 150 -7.10 -0.59 12.92
C LYS A 150 -7.47 -0.76 14.40
N ARG A 151 -8.63 -0.24 14.83
CA ARG A 151 -9.12 -0.44 16.20
C ARG A 151 -9.64 -1.87 16.46
N LEU A 152 -10.01 -2.60 15.39
CA LEU A 152 -10.45 -3.99 15.46
C LEU A 152 -9.29 -5.00 15.37
N ASP A 153 -8.07 -4.53 15.07
CA ASP A 153 -6.87 -5.39 14.99
C ASP A 153 -6.58 -6.21 16.27
N PRO A 154 -6.88 -5.73 17.51
CA PRO A 154 -6.76 -6.55 18.72
C PRO A 154 -7.79 -7.69 18.81
N MET A 155 -8.94 -7.56 18.12
CA MET A 155 -10.00 -8.57 18.11
C MET A 155 -9.74 -9.64 17.05
N LEU A 156 -8.92 -9.33 16.03
CA LEU A 156 -8.48 -10.25 15.01
C LEU A 156 -7.24 -11.00 15.54
N LYS A 157 -7.41 -12.28 15.90
CA LYS A 157 -6.30 -13.17 16.25
C LYS A 157 -5.43 -13.44 15.02
N LYS A 158 -4.55 -12.51 14.66
CA LYS A 158 -3.55 -12.73 13.60
C LYS A 158 -2.46 -13.65 14.13
N ASP A 159 -2.17 -14.68 13.36
CA ASP A 159 -0.97 -15.49 13.54
C ASP A 159 0.27 -14.60 13.36
N ARG A 160 1.09 -14.51 14.41
CA ARG A 160 2.35 -13.77 14.36
C ARG A 160 3.46 -14.71 13.95
N TYR A 161 3.97 -14.51 12.74
CA TYR A 161 5.18 -15.16 12.25
C TYR A 161 6.41 -14.39 12.72
N THR A 162 7.40 -15.09 13.27
CA THR A 162 8.68 -14.54 13.72
C THR A 162 9.79 -15.32 13.03
N ASN A 163 10.75 -14.61 12.45
CA ASN A 163 11.95 -15.25 11.92
C ASN A 163 12.94 -15.41 13.07
N PHE A 164 13.42 -16.63 13.26
CA PHE A 164 14.32 -17.00 14.34
C PHE A 164 15.56 -17.66 13.75
N LYS A 165 16.72 -17.08 14.00
CA LYS A 165 18.00 -17.54 13.45
C LYS A 165 18.95 -17.91 14.57
N VAL A 166 19.41 -19.15 14.55
CA VAL A 166 20.40 -19.72 15.47
C VAL A 166 21.68 -19.97 14.68
N THR A 167 22.80 -19.47 15.19
CA THR A 167 24.13 -19.68 14.63
C THR A 167 24.99 -20.34 15.69
N GLY A 168 25.74 -21.36 15.30
CA GLY A 168 26.58 -22.11 16.21
C GLY A 168 27.50 -23.08 15.50
N ARG A 169 28.15 -23.94 16.28
CA ARG A 169 28.94 -25.05 15.75
C ARG A 169 28.05 -26.23 15.39
N TYR A 170 28.40 -26.90 14.30
CA TYR A 170 27.72 -28.10 13.85
C TYR A 170 27.76 -29.18 14.94
N ARG A 171 26.58 -29.60 15.37
CA ARG A 171 26.38 -30.73 16.27
C ARG A 171 25.14 -31.48 15.79
N GLU A 172 25.24 -32.79 15.71
CA GLU A 172 24.21 -33.66 15.15
C GLU A 172 22.85 -33.48 15.84
N GLN A 173 22.85 -33.25 17.16
CA GLN A 173 21.64 -33.10 17.98
C GLN A 173 21.11 -31.66 18.09
N LEU A 174 21.85 -30.66 17.60
CA LEU A 174 21.49 -29.25 17.82
C LEU A 174 20.14 -28.90 17.17
N VAL A 175 19.87 -29.46 15.99
CA VAL A 175 18.62 -29.23 15.26
C VAL A 175 17.43 -29.75 16.09
N ASP A 176 17.50 -31.01 16.52
CA ASP A 176 16.44 -31.65 17.29
C ASP A 176 16.17 -30.94 18.62
N GLU A 177 17.22 -30.47 19.31
CA GLU A 177 17.06 -29.73 20.57
C GLU A 177 16.38 -28.37 20.37
N VAL A 178 16.75 -27.64 19.32
CA VAL A 178 16.13 -26.36 18.99
C VAL A 178 14.67 -26.57 18.59
N GLU A 179 14.38 -27.54 17.73
CA GLU A 179 13.01 -27.84 17.30
C GLU A 179 12.13 -28.31 18.46
N LYS A 180 12.64 -29.20 19.30
CA LYS A 180 11.93 -29.66 20.50
C LYS A 180 11.59 -28.51 21.44
N MET A 181 12.52 -27.59 21.71
CA MET A 181 12.25 -26.42 22.54
C MET A 181 11.20 -25.47 21.94
N ILE A 182 11.14 -25.37 20.61
CA ILE A 182 10.11 -24.59 19.93
C ILE A 182 8.74 -25.27 20.13
N VAL A 183 8.65 -26.58 19.87
CA VAL A 183 7.41 -27.36 19.96
C VAL A 183 6.89 -27.48 21.40
N ASP A 184 7.76 -27.76 22.39
CA ASP A 184 7.41 -27.90 23.81
C ASP A 184 6.78 -26.62 24.40
N ARG A 185 7.07 -25.46 23.79
CA ARG A 185 6.49 -24.17 24.17
C ARG A 185 5.19 -23.84 23.42
N GLY A 186 4.66 -24.79 22.66
CA GLY A 186 3.44 -24.64 21.87
C GLY A 186 3.60 -23.71 20.67
N LEU A 187 4.83 -23.49 20.20
CA LEU A 187 5.11 -22.73 18.98
C LEU A 187 5.08 -23.69 17.80
N ARG A 188 4.53 -23.24 16.67
CA ARG A 188 4.51 -24.03 15.44
C ARG A 188 5.62 -23.57 14.51
N ILE A 189 6.44 -24.51 14.05
CA ILE A 189 7.40 -24.29 12.96
C ILE A 189 6.62 -24.31 11.64
N VAL A 190 6.75 -23.24 10.86
CA VAL A 190 6.09 -23.05 9.57
C VAL A 190 7.05 -23.36 8.44
N ASP A 191 8.31 -22.96 8.60
CA ASP A 191 9.40 -23.20 7.67
C ASP A 191 10.71 -23.35 8.46
N ALA A 192 11.63 -24.16 7.95
CA ALA A 192 12.93 -24.43 8.55
C ALA A 192 13.98 -24.57 7.45
N ARG A 193 15.08 -23.84 7.59
CA ARG A 193 16.20 -23.87 6.66
C ARG A 193 17.49 -24.07 7.45
N MET A 194 18.27 -25.06 7.03
CA MET A 194 19.59 -25.33 7.57
C MET A 194 20.66 -25.03 6.53
N THR A 195 21.71 -24.32 6.94
CA THR A 195 22.91 -24.08 6.15
C THR A 195 24.12 -24.55 6.95
N ILE A 196 24.94 -25.44 6.37
CA ILE A 196 26.15 -25.96 7.01
C ILE A 196 27.36 -25.46 6.22
N ASN A 197 28.26 -24.74 6.89
CA ASN A 197 29.52 -24.30 6.30
C ASN A 197 30.64 -25.30 6.64
N ARG A 198 30.95 -26.17 5.68
CA ARG A 198 31.94 -27.26 5.84
C ARG A 198 33.36 -26.77 6.15
N MET A 199 33.72 -25.55 5.77
CA MET A 199 35.08 -25.03 5.99
C MET A 199 35.30 -24.45 7.40
N GLY A 200 34.23 -24.20 8.18
CA GLY A 200 34.32 -23.59 9.51
C GLY A 200 33.65 -24.38 10.63
N GLY A 201 32.98 -25.49 10.31
CA GLY A 201 32.19 -26.24 11.30
C GLY A 201 30.99 -25.44 11.83
N GLU A 202 30.54 -24.42 11.09
CA GLU A 202 29.42 -23.55 11.46
C GLU A 202 28.11 -24.09 10.90
N ILE A 203 27.06 -24.08 11.72
CA ILE A 203 25.68 -24.36 11.33
C ILE A 203 24.82 -23.12 11.58
N VAL A 204 23.98 -22.82 10.59
CA VAL A 204 23.00 -21.74 10.65
C VAL A 204 21.61 -22.35 10.45
N LEU A 205 20.76 -22.20 11.46
CA LEU A 205 19.38 -22.66 11.46
C LEU A 205 18.46 -21.44 11.41
N GLU A 206 17.65 -21.35 10.36
CA GLU A 206 16.66 -20.30 10.16
C GLU A 206 15.26 -20.90 10.22
N TYR A 207 14.47 -20.49 11.21
CA TYR A 207 13.11 -20.95 11.44
C TYR A 207 12.11 -19.81 11.24
N VAL A 208 10.98 -20.12 10.63
CA VAL A 208 9.78 -19.27 10.67
C VAL A 208 8.82 -19.91 11.66
N ILE A 209 8.64 -19.27 12.83
CA ILE A 209 7.78 -19.77 13.89
C ILE A 209 6.52 -18.91 14.02
N THR A 210 5.37 -19.53 14.25
CA THR A 210 4.11 -18.81 14.50
C THR A 210 3.59 -19.02 15.92
N ASN A 211 3.00 -17.97 16.50
CA ASN A 211 2.34 -18.02 17.80
C ASN A 211 1.01 -17.24 17.78
N HIS A 212 -0.04 -17.87 18.32
CA HIS A 212 -1.38 -17.31 18.42
C HIS A 212 -1.63 -16.56 19.76
N ARG A 213 -0.75 -16.65 20.77
CA ARG A 213 -1.04 -16.16 22.14
C ARG A 213 0.10 -15.55 22.98
N ARG A 214 1.40 -15.75 22.70
CA ARG A 214 2.49 -15.25 23.59
C ARG A 214 3.59 -14.47 22.85
N ARG A 215 4.14 -13.43 23.50
CA ARG A 215 5.40 -12.79 23.09
C ARG A 215 6.51 -13.85 23.17
N ILE A 216 7.03 -14.26 22.02
CA ILE A 216 8.40 -14.78 21.94
C ILE A 216 9.28 -13.55 22.17
N GLY A 217 10.25 -13.59 23.09
CA GLY A 217 11.13 -12.42 23.22
C GLY A 217 12.24 -12.42 24.26
N ARG A 218 12.20 -13.28 25.28
CA ARG A 218 13.35 -13.42 26.19
C ARG A 218 13.59 -14.85 26.64
N GLU A 219 12.54 -15.55 27.06
CA GLU A 219 12.69 -16.88 27.66
C GLU A 219 13.14 -17.95 26.66
N LEU A 220 12.59 -17.96 25.44
CA LEU A 220 13.02 -18.91 24.40
C LEU A 220 14.47 -18.65 23.97
N THR A 221 14.81 -17.39 23.76
CA THR A 221 16.17 -16.97 23.39
C THR A 221 17.18 -17.33 24.48
N ALA A 222 16.84 -17.10 25.75
CA ALA A 222 17.69 -17.46 26.87
C ALA A 222 17.92 -18.98 26.98
N SER A 223 16.89 -19.80 26.79
CA SER A 223 17.03 -21.26 26.81
C SER A 223 17.86 -21.79 25.65
N ILE A 224 17.67 -21.26 24.43
CA ILE A 224 18.46 -21.72 23.27
C ILE A 224 19.92 -21.27 23.37
N LEU A 225 20.20 -20.09 23.96
CA LEU A 225 21.58 -19.64 24.20
C LEU A 225 22.33 -20.53 25.21
N GLN A 226 21.63 -21.31 26.03
CA GLN A 226 22.26 -22.25 26.97
C GLN A 226 22.64 -23.58 26.32
N LEU A 227 22.19 -23.86 25.09
CA LEU A 227 22.59 -25.08 24.39
C LEU A 227 24.06 -25.03 24.01
N GLU A 228 24.73 -26.16 24.20
CA GLU A 228 26.13 -26.31 23.84
C GLU A 228 26.32 -26.17 22.32
N GLY A 229 27.24 -25.29 21.92
CA GLY A 229 27.53 -25.01 20.52
C GLY A 229 26.69 -23.89 19.91
N VAL A 230 25.72 -23.30 20.61
CA VAL A 230 25.05 -22.07 20.16
C VAL A 230 25.93 -20.87 20.48
N GLU A 231 26.28 -20.09 19.46
CA GLU A 231 27.15 -18.92 19.60
C GLU A 231 26.35 -17.61 19.52
N ARG A 232 25.28 -17.60 18.72
CA ARG A 232 24.46 -16.40 18.51
C ARG A 232 23.02 -16.74 18.17
N ILE A 233 22.10 -15.89 18.67
CA ILE A 233 20.70 -15.91 18.26
C ILE A 233 20.29 -14.52 17.77
N SER A 234 19.51 -14.48 16.69
CA SER A 234 18.84 -13.26 16.23
C SER A 234 17.39 -13.56 15.88
N TYR A 235 16.47 -12.66 16.22
CA TYR A 235 15.06 -12.76 15.85
C TYR A 235 14.56 -11.40 15.35
N ARG A 236 13.63 -11.41 14.38
CA ARG A 236 13.08 -10.20 13.75
C ARG A 236 11.57 -10.29 13.55
#